data_AF-A0A2M8A5N1-F1
#
_entry.id   AF-A0A2M8A5N1-F1
#
_cell.length_a   1.000
_cell.length_b   1.000
_cell.length_c   1.000
_cell.angle_alpha   90.00
_cell.angle_beta   90.00
_cell.angle_gamma   90.00
#
_symmetry.space_group_name_H-M   'P 1'
#
loop_
_entity.id
_entity.type
_entity.pdbx_description
1 polymer ?
#
loop_
_entity_poly.entity_id
_entity_poly.type
_entity_poly.pdbx_seq_one_letter_code
_entity_poly.pdbx_strand_id
1 'polypeptide(L)'
;MNKTTREDSRGSGGFIFLPYFYKKICSYYIFVFMFSKFHALHLILSVMINKITFTLFFCIQIIQAQVGLTVQKSGIFQDEKNRSELVFAEEDGYGGLVSVRAFYSGLSANISGYYLEHYDNQLKTLGKIELPHSEYQLKGLKVADGKIYLISVDSDKATKTWKVNLYTSDLDRLNFTHSALITRDDIEHNNSSFFNFN
;
A
#
# COMPACT_ATOMS: atom_id res chain seq x y z
N MET A 1 72.85 -59.24 54.63
CA MET A 1 73.71 -58.98 53.46
C MET A 1 73.30 -57.63 52.89
N ASN A 2 74.06 -56.57 53.20
CA ASN A 2 73.72 -55.21 52.80
C ASN A 2 75.00 -54.35 52.73
N LYS A 3 74.95 -53.32 51.88
CA LYS A 3 75.65 -52.01 51.91
C LYS A 3 76.78 -51.67 50.91
N THR A 4 76.51 -50.51 50.27
CA THR A 4 77.38 -49.34 49.96
C THR A 4 78.35 -49.46 48.76
N THR A 5 78.62 -48.44 47.92
CA THR A 5 78.97 -47.03 48.25
C THR A 5 79.06 -46.11 46.98
N ARG A 6 78.78 -44.79 47.17
CA ARG A 6 79.46 -43.54 46.67
C ARG A 6 79.67 -43.23 45.17
N GLU A 7 79.18 -42.11 44.62
CA GLU A 7 79.62 -40.66 44.63
C GLU A 7 80.50 -40.28 43.42
N ASP A 8 80.09 -39.30 42.60
CA ASP A 8 80.97 -38.20 42.16
C ASP A 8 80.14 -36.96 41.74
N SER A 9 80.74 -35.81 41.97
CA SER A 9 80.23 -34.45 41.96
C SER A 9 81.16 -33.56 41.15
N ARG A 10 80.63 -32.69 40.28
CA ARG A 10 81.26 -31.50 39.68
C ARG A 10 80.22 -30.86 38.75
N GLY A 11 79.89 -29.57 38.72
CA GLY A 11 80.47 -28.38 39.33
C GLY A 11 80.51 -27.23 38.31
N SER A 12 79.76 -26.16 38.59
CA SER A 12 80.00 -24.75 38.16
C SER A 12 79.57 -24.26 36.76
N GLY A 13 78.98 -23.05 36.75
CA GLY A 13 78.71 -22.28 35.54
C GLY A 13 77.49 -21.35 35.59
N GLY A 14 77.32 -20.58 36.67
CA GLY A 14 76.20 -19.66 36.82
C GLY A 14 76.25 -18.46 35.85
N PHE A 15 75.18 -18.27 35.08
CA PHE A 15 74.77 -16.97 34.52
C PHE A 15 73.58 -16.47 35.34
N ILE A 16 73.86 -15.86 36.50
CA ILE A 16 72.84 -15.24 37.35
C ILE A 16 72.72 -13.78 36.94
N PHE A 17 72.02 -13.50 35.85
CA PHE A 17 71.45 -12.18 35.62
C PHE A 17 70.24 -12.34 34.70
N LEU A 18 69.06 -11.94 35.21
CA LEU A 18 67.78 -11.64 34.53
C LEU A 18 66.47 -12.31 35.05
N PRO A 19 66.32 -12.82 36.29
CA PRO A 19 64.98 -13.25 36.73
C PRO A 19 64.02 -12.05 36.98
N TYR A 20 64.56 -10.87 37.33
CA TYR A 20 63.74 -9.70 37.67
C TYR A 20 63.25 -8.91 36.46
N PHE A 21 64.05 -8.83 35.40
CA PHE A 21 63.69 -8.04 34.21
C PHE A 21 62.60 -8.74 33.39
N TYR A 22 62.67 -10.08 33.29
CA TYR A 22 61.66 -10.89 32.60
C TYR A 22 60.28 -10.84 33.27
N LYS A 23 60.21 -10.81 34.61
CA LYS A 23 58.93 -10.69 35.33
C LYS A 23 58.20 -9.37 35.04
N LYS A 24 58.93 -8.25 34.95
CA LYS A 24 58.33 -6.94 34.63
C LYS A 24 57.83 -6.87 33.19
N ILE A 25 58.62 -7.37 32.24
CA ILE A 25 58.23 -7.39 30.81
C ILE A 25 57.01 -8.31 30.61
N CYS A 26 57.01 -9.50 31.22
CA CYS A 26 55.90 -10.44 31.12
C CYS A 26 54.60 -9.87 31.71
N SER A 27 54.67 -9.19 32.85
CA SER A 27 53.51 -8.53 33.45
C SER A 27 52.95 -7.38 32.59
N TYR A 28 53.82 -6.63 31.90
CA TYR A 28 53.40 -5.56 30.99
C TYR A 28 52.67 -6.12 29.76
N TYR A 29 53.20 -7.17 29.13
CA TYR A 29 52.55 -7.82 27.99
C TYR A 29 51.18 -8.43 28.36
N ILE A 30 51.07 -9.04 29.54
CA ILE A 30 49.77 -9.54 30.05
C ILE A 30 48.78 -8.39 30.24
N PHE A 31 49.21 -7.28 30.81
CA PHE A 31 48.36 -6.10 31.02
C PHE A 31 47.92 -5.47 29.69
N VAL A 32 48.84 -5.28 28.74
CA VAL A 32 48.54 -4.75 27.40
C VAL A 32 47.59 -5.68 26.64
N PHE A 33 47.78 -7.00 26.75
CA PHE A 33 46.92 -7.99 26.13
C PHE A 33 45.51 -8.02 26.75
N MET A 34 45.40 -7.92 28.08
CA MET A 34 44.10 -7.81 28.75
C MET A 34 43.40 -6.49 28.41
N PHE A 35 44.13 -5.38 28.33
CA PHE A 35 43.57 -4.07 28.00
C PHE A 35 43.07 -4.00 26.55
N SER A 36 43.81 -4.60 25.61
CA SER A 36 43.41 -4.75 24.21
C SER A 36 42.13 -5.58 24.05
N LYS A 37 42.05 -6.72 24.76
CA LYS A 37 40.83 -7.56 24.77
C LYS A 37 39.63 -6.85 25.40
N PHE A 38 39.85 -6.05 26.44
CA PHE A 38 38.79 -5.28 27.09
C PHE A 38 38.24 -4.19 26.15
N HIS A 39 39.11 -3.49 25.42
CA HIS A 39 38.69 -2.52 24.40
C HIS A 39 37.93 -3.17 23.25
N ALA A 40 38.40 -4.31 22.74
CA ALA A 40 37.71 -5.05 21.69
C ALA A 40 36.31 -5.52 22.14
N LEU A 41 36.18 -5.98 23.39
CA LEU A 41 34.90 -6.39 23.97
C LEU A 41 33.93 -5.21 24.10
N HIS A 42 34.40 -4.06 24.58
CA HIS A 42 33.59 -2.84 24.69
C HIS A 42 33.11 -2.35 23.32
N LEU A 43 33.98 -2.40 22.30
CA LEU A 43 33.63 -2.04 20.92
C LEU A 43 32.53 -2.96 20.36
N ILE A 44 32.68 -4.28 20.53
CA ILE A 44 31.69 -5.27 20.08
C ILE A 44 30.34 -5.04 20.78
N LEU A 45 30.35 -4.80 22.09
CA LEU A 45 29.14 -4.54 22.87
C LEU A 45 28.41 -3.28 22.37
N SER A 46 29.14 -2.20 22.11
CA SER A 46 28.57 -0.95 21.59
C SER A 46 27.94 -1.11 20.21
N VAL A 47 28.58 -1.86 19.31
CA VAL A 47 28.02 -2.17 17.97
C VAL A 47 26.76 -3.03 18.08
N MET A 48 26.73 -4.00 19.00
CA MET A 48 25.55 -4.83 19.25
C MET A 48 24.38 -4.02 19.80
N ILE A 49 24.62 -3.15 20.78
CA ILE A 49 23.60 -2.29 21.38
C ILE A 49 22.99 -1.36 20.32
N ASN A 50 23.80 -0.69 19.50
CA ASN A 50 23.29 0.20 18.45
C ASN A 50 22.41 -0.53 17.43
N LYS A 51 22.75 -1.76 17.05
CA LYS A 51 21.92 -2.58 16.15
C LYS A 51 20.59 -2.92 16.79
N ILE A 52 20.59 -3.31 18.07
CA ILE A 52 19.36 -3.60 18.81
C ILE A 52 18.49 -2.35 18.93
N THR A 53 19.07 -1.20 19.26
CA THR A 53 18.34 0.08 19.35
C THR A 53 17.72 0.45 18.01
N PHE A 54 18.44 0.28 16.91
CA PHE A 54 17.93 0.55 15.57
C PHE A 54 16.78 -0.38 15.17
N THR A 55 16.90 -1.68 15.44
CA THR A 55 15.83 -2.66 15.21
C THR A 55 14.59 -2.36 16.05
N LEU A 56 14.78 -2.01 17.34
CA LEU A 56 13.67 -1.69 18.24
C LEU A 56 12.94 -0.42 17.79
N PHE A 57 13.68 0.60 17.36
CA PHE A 57 13.12 1.83 16.82
C PHE A 57 12.29 1.56 15.55
N PHE A 58 12.78 0.70 14.65
CA PHE A 58 12.04 0.33 13.43
C PHE A 58 10.75 -0.43 13.75
N CYS A 59 10.76 -1.34 14.73
CA CYS A 59 9.56 -2.09 15.14
C CYS A 59 8.44 -1.18 15.70
N ILE A 60 8.79 -0.12 16.43
CA ILE A 60 7.80 0.82 17.01
C ILE A 60 7.07 1.59 15.89
N GLN A 61 7.76 1.94 14.80
CA GLN A 61 7.16 2.66 13.67
C GLN A 61 6.10 1.82 12.93
N ILE A 62 6.28 0.50 12.85
CA ILE A 62 5.33 -0.41 12.17
C ILE A 62 3.98 -0.44 12.89
N ILE A 63 3.97 -0.31 14.23
CA ILE A 63 2.73 -0.35 15.03
C ILE A 63 1.89 0.92 14.78
N GLN A 64 2.52 2.08 14.58
CA GLN A 64 1.82 3.34 14.30
C GLN A 64 1.26 3.44 12.87
N ALA A 65 1.74 2.59 11.95
CA ALA A 65 1.26 2.55 10.56
C ALA A 65 -0.07 1.79 10.40
N GLN A 66 -0.63 1.22 11.48
CA GLN A 66 -1.98 0.66 11.45
C GLN A 66 -3.01 1.79 11.44
N VAL A 67 -3.28 2.31 10.25
CA VAL A 67 -4.44 3.17 10.00
C VAL A 67 -5.68 2.37 10.37
N GLY A 68 -6.48 2.89 11.30
CA GLY A 68 -7.75 2.28 11.72
C GLY A 68 -8.74 2.26 10.56
N LEU A 69 -8.65 1.24 9.70
CA LEU A 69 -9.60 0.99 8.63
C LEU A 69 -10.90 0.49 9.26
N THR A 70 -11.83 1.42 9.47
CA THR A 70 -13.18 1.09 9.91
C THR A 70 -13.97 0.61 8.69
N VAL A 71 -14.10 -0.71 8.55
CA VAL A 71 -14.90 -1.31 7.49
C VAL A 71 -16.36 -1.30 7.92
N GLN A 72 -17.14 -0.38 7.36
CA GLN A 72 -18.58 -0.34 7.54
C GLN A 72 -19.25 -1.25 6.50
N LYS A 73 -20.06 -2.20 6.97
CA LYS A 73 -20.84 -3.09 6.10
C LYS A 73 -22.30 -2.62 6.10
N SER A 74 -22.89 -2.51 4.91
CA SER A 74 -24.33 -2.30 4.78
C SER A 74 -25.12 -3.53 5.25
N GLY A 75 -26.44 -3.37 5.34
CA GLY A 75 -27.35 -4.50 5.53
C GLY A 75 -27.22 -5.55 4.41
N ILE A 76 -27.79 -6.74 4.63
CA ILE A 76 -27.83 -7.79 3.60
C ILE A 76 -28.65 -7.28 2.41
N PHE A 77 -27.96 -6.97 1.31
CA PHE A 77 -28.56 -6.54 0.05
C PHE A 77 -28.74 -7.75 -0.86
N GLN A 78 -29.98 -8.03 -1.28
CA GLN A 78 -30.23 -8.98 -2.36
C GLN A 78 -30.14 -8.23 -3.68
N ASP A 79 -29.12 -8.55 -4.48
CA ASP A 79 -29.03 -8.01 -5.83
C ASP A 79 -30.08 -8.68 -6.72
N GLU A 80 -30.91 -7.89 -7.40
CA GLU A 80 -31.96 -8.41 -8.29
C GLU A 80 -31.39 -9.01 -9.57
N LYS A 81 -30.15 -8.65 -9.95
CA LYS A 81 -29.48 -9.13 -11.17
C LYS A 81 -28.14 -9.75 -10.83
N ASN A 82 -27.98 -11.02 -11.18
CA ASN A 82 -26.83 -11.84 -10.78
C ASN A 82 -25.48 -11.42 -11.39
N ARG A 83 -25.44 -10.48 -12.34
CA ARG A 83 -24.19 -10.05 -12.99
C ARG A 83 -24.15 -8.53 -13.14
N SER A 84 -23.43 -7.89 -12.22
CA SER A 84 -23.16 -6.46 -12.24
C SER A 84 -21.74 -6.16 -11.76
N GLU A 85 -21.22 -5.01 -12.17
CA GLU A 85 -19.85 -4.56 -11.90
C GLU A 85 -19.88 -3.08 -11.48
N LEU A 86 -19.15 -2.73 -10.42
CA LEU A 86 -19.00 -1.34 -10.01
C LEU A 86 -18.12 -0.60 -11.01
N VAL A 87 -18.63 0.47 -11.61
CA VAL A 87 -17.93 1.27 -12.61
C VAL A 87 -17.42 2.57 -12.00
N PHE A 88 -18.27 3.25 -11.23
CA PHE A 88 -17.92 4.50 -10.57
C PHE A 88 -18.49 4.56 -9.15
N ALA A 89 -17.80 5.31 -8.30
CA ALA A 89 -18.21 5.59 -6.93
C ALA A 89 -17.66 6.97 -6.55
N GLU A 90 -18.51 7.86 -6.04
CA GLU A 90 -18.15 9.20 -5.57
C GLU A 90 -18.84 9.49 -4.24
N GLU A 91 -18.17 10.24 -3.36
CA GLU A 91 -18.78 10.73 -2.12
C GLU A 91 -19.88 11.75 -2.44
N ASP A 92 -20.98 11.72 -1.68
CA ASP A 92 -22.14 12.60 -1.92
C ASP A 92 -21.99 14.01 -1.30
N GLY A 93 -20.89 14.26 -0.57
CA GLY A 93 -20.59 15.49 0.16
C GLY A 93 -21.15 15.55 1.59
N TYR A 94 -21.93 14.54 2.01
CA TYR A 94 -22.55 14.41 3.33
C TYR A 94 -22.10 13.14 4.06
N GLY A 95 -20.99 12.53 3.60
CA GLY A 95 -20.47 11.25 4.09
C GLY A 95 -21.19 10.02 3.56
N GLY A 96 -22.13 10.19 2.62
CA GLY A 96 -22.75 9.11 1.85
C GLY A 96 -22.02 8.82 0.54
N LEU A 97 -22.63 8.00 -0.31
CA LEU A 97 -22.01 7.48 -1.52
C LEU A 97 -22.99 7.48 -2.69
N VAL A 98 -22.55 7.94 -3.86
CA VAL A 98 -23.23 7.67 -5.14
C VAL A 98 -22.41 6.64 -5.91
N SER A 99 -23.04 5.55 -6.32
CA SER A 99 -22.41 4.49 -7.09
C SER A 99 -23.10 4.29 -8.43
N VAL A 100 -22.31 3.87 -9.42
CA VAL A 100 -22.79 3.45 -10.73
C VAL A 100 -22.29 2.04 -11.01
N ARG A 101 -23.22 1.12 -11.29
CA ARG A 101 -22.92 -0.28 -11.59
C ARG A 101 -23.42 -0.64 -12.97
N ALA A 102 -22.57 -1.20 -13.81
CA ALA A 102 -23.00 -1.79 -15.07
C ALA A 102 -23.66 -3.14 -14.79
N PHE A 103 -24.79 -3.44 -15.44
CA PHE A 103 -25.40 -4.77 -15.36
C PHE A 103 -25.49 -5.43 -16.73
N TYR A 104 -25.48 -6.75 -16.72
CA TYR A 104 -25.48 -7.58 -17.91
C TYR A 104 -26.73 -8.46 -17.92
N SER A 105 -27.44 -8.48 -19.04
CA SER A 105 -28.64 -9.29 -19.22
C SER A 105 -28.28 -10.63 -19.89
N GLY A 106 -28.74 -11.72 -19.29
CA GLY A 106 -28.54 -13.09 -19.79
C GLY A 106 -27.07 -13.50 -19.86
N LEU A 107 -26.71 -14.19 -20.94
CA LEU A 107 -25.34 -14.68 -21.20
C LEU A 107 -24.49 -13.69 -22.02
N SER A 108 -25.00 -12.49 -22.30
CA SER A 108 -24.29 -11.51 -23.11
C SER A 108 -23.11 -10.91 -22.34
N ALA A 109 -21.98 -10.74 -23.04
CA ALA A 109 -20.84 -9.99 -22.52
C ALA A 109 -21.06 -8.46 -22.60
N ASN A 110 -22.09 -8.01 -23.33
CA ASN A 110 -22.37 -6.59 -23.49
C ASN A 110 -23.14 -6.06 -22.28
N ILE A 111 -22.72 -4.88 -21.82
CA ILE A 111 -23.47 -4.09 -20.84
C ILE A 111 -24.89 -3.91 -21.36
N SER A 112 -25.89 -4.06 -20.50
CA SER A 112 -27.31 -3.88 -20.83
C SER A 112 -27.85 -2.54 -20.33
N GLY A 113 -27.23 -2.00 -19.29
CA GLY A 113 -27.51 -0.68 -18.75
C GLY A 113 -26.73 -0.45 -17.47
N TYR A 114 -27.11 0.59 -16.73
CA TYR A 114 -26.47 0.94 -15.46
C TYR A 114 -27.50 1.11 -14.36
N TYR A 115 -27.12 0.73 -13.14
CA TYR A 115 -27.78 1.16 -11.91
C TYR A 115 -27.04 2.35 -11.35
N LEU A 116 -27.76 3.41 -11.02
CA LEU A 116 -27.25 4.50 -10.22
C LEU A 116 -27.93 4.46 -8.86
N GLU A 117 -27.13 4.36 -7.81
CA GLU A 117 -27.57 4.17 -6.43
C GLU A 117 -26.98 5.26 -5.54
N HIS A 118 -27.82 5.92 -4.74
CA HIS A 118 -27.39 6.89 -3.74
C HIS A 118 -27.61 6.30 -2.35
N TYR A 119 -26.59 6.37 -1.50
CA TYR A 119 -26.56 5.85 -0.15
C TYR A 119 -26.22 6.95 0.85
N ASP A 120 -26.78 6.85 2.05
CA ASP A 120 -26.37 7.68 3.18
C ASP A 120 -25.05 7.18 3.82
N ASN A 121 -24.61 7.88 4.87
CA ASN A 121 -23.40 7.55 5.63
C ASN A 121 -23.46 6.21 6.40
N GLN A 122 -24.62 5.55 6.43
CA GLN A 122 -24.81 4.20 6.96
C GLN A 122 -24.91 3.15 5.86
N LEU A 123 -24.62 3.53 4.60
CA LEU A 123 -24.79 2.70 3.41
C LEU A 123 -26.22 2.22 3.22
N LYS A 124 -27.20 2.99 3.68
CA LYS A 124 -28.62 2.75 3.40
C LYS A 124 -29.00 3.48 2.12
N THR A 125 -29.65 2.76 1.20
CA THR A 125 -30.08 3.31 -0.08
C THR A 125 -31.14 4.40 0.14
N LEU A 126 -30.86 5.59 -0.35
CA LEU A 126 -31.76 6.75 -0.42
C LEU A 126 -32.54 6.78 -1.73
N GLY A 127 -31.90 6.36 -2.82
CA GLY A 127 -32.52 6.31 -4.14
C GLY A 127 -31.79 5.33 -5.07
N LYS A 128 -32.54 4.77 -6.01
CA LYS A 128 -32.03 3.90 -7.05
C LYS A 128 -32.79 4.16 -8.34
N ILE A 129 -32.05 4.29 -9.44
CA ILE A 129 -32.62 4.33 -10.79
C ILE A 129 -31.89 3.35 -11.69
N GLU A 130 -32.62 2.84 -12.68
CA GLU A 130 -32.04 2.13 -13.81
C GLU A 130 -31.90 3.11 -14.97
N LEU A 131 -30.72 3.18 -15.56
CA LEU A 131 -30.45 3.90 -16.80
C LEU A 131 -30.45 2.85 -17.92
N PRO A 132 -31.61 2.64 -18.58
CA PRO A 132 -31.70 1.69 -19.67
C PRO A 132 -30.90 2.21 -20.86
N HIS A 133 -30.34 1.27 -21.64
CA HIS A 133 -29.59 1.46 -22.88
C HIS A 133 -28.06 1.52 -22.71
N SER A 134 -27.37 0.62 -23.42
CA SER A 134 -25.93 0.38 -23.30
C SER A 134 -25.08 1.14 -24.31
N GLU A 135 -25.70 1.88 -25.23
CA GLU A 135 -24.96 2.73 -26.18
C GLU A 135 -24.29 3.91 -25.48
N TYR A 136 -24.78 4.29 -24.29
CA TYR A 136 -24.11 5.21 -23.37
C TYR A 136 -22.88 4.52 -22.78
N GLN A 137 -21.70 4.76 -23.35
CA GLN A 137 -20.47 4.43 -22.64
C GLN A 137 -20.24 5.50 -21.59
N LEU A 138 -20.61 5.24 -20.34
CA LEU A 138 -20.29 6.13 -19.24
C LEU A 138 -18.77 6.23 -19.09
N LYS A 139 -18.26 7.46 -19.06
CA LYS A 139 -16.84 7.78 -18.91
C LYS A 139 -16.51 8.53 -17.63
N GLY A 140 -17.52 8.99 -16.90
CA GLY A 140 -17.30 9.66 -15.63
C GLY A 140 -18.57 9.84 -14.81
N LEU A 141 -18.36 9.90 -13.51
CA LEU A 141 -19.31 10.29 -12.48
C LEU A 141 -18.65 11.43 -11.68
N LYS A 142 -19.41 12.49 -11.42
CA LYS A 142 -19.03 13.49 -10.43
C LYS A 142 -20.21 13.90 -9.58
N VAL A 143 -19.99 14.04 -8.29
CA VAL A 143 -20.95 14.66 -7.37
C VAL A 143 -20.37 15.97 -6.86
N ALA A 144 -21.12 17.06 -7.02
CA ALA A 144 -20.74 18.39 -6.56
C ALA A 144 -21.99 19.26 -6.41
N ASP A 145 -22.00 20.15 -5.42
CA ASP A 145 -23.04 21.15 -5.21
C ASP A 145 -24.47 20.57 -5.17
N GLY A 146 -24.64 19.40 -4.54
CA GLY A 146 -25.93 18.70 -4.45
C GLY A 146 -26.44 18.13 -5.79
N LYS A 147 -25.56 18.01 -6.79
CA LYS A 147 -25.88 17.51 -8.12
C LYS A 147 -24.98 16.36 -8.52
N ILE A 148 -25.53 15.49 -9.35
CA ILE A 148 -24.83 14.38 -10.00
C ILE A 148 -24.63 14.74 -11.46
N TYR A 149 -23.39 14.58 -11.90
CA TYR A 149 -22.96 14.75 -13.29
C TYR A 149 -22.49 13.40 -13.82
N LEU A 150 -23.06 12.96 -14.94
CA LEU A 150 -22.58 11.79 -15.67
C LEU A 150 -22.11 12.21 -17.05
N ILE A 151 -20.98 11.68 -17.48
CA ILE A 151 -20.46 11.89 -18.82
C ILE A 151 -20.65 10.58 -19.60
N SER A 152 -21.35 10.64 -20.74
CA SER A 152 -21.42 9.53 -21.70
C SER A 152 -20.75 9.88 -23.01
N VAL A 153 -20.29 8.85 -23.71
CA VAL A 153 -19.91 8.93 -25.12
C VAL A 153 -20.82 7.98 -25.90
N ASP A 154 -21.51 8.55 -26.88
CA ASP A 154 -22.38 7.82 -27.79
C ASP A 154 -21.70 7.79 -29.16
N SER A 155 -21.67 6.62 -29.78
CA SER A 155 -21.10 6.44 -31.12
C SER A 155 -22.19 6.01 -32.07
N ASP A 156 -22.49 6.86 -33.04
CA ASP A 156 -23.37 6.51 -34.15
C ASP A 156 -22.53 5.85 -35.25
N LYS A 157 -22.69 4.54 -35.40
CA LYS A 157 -21.98 3.75 -36.40
C LYS A 157 -22.40 4.06 -37.83
N ALA A 158 -23.63 4.53 -38.04
CA ALA A 158 -24.14 4.85 -39.37
C ALA A 158 -23.55 6.17 -39.88
N THR A 159 -23.46 7.17 -39.01
CA THR A 159 -22.93 8.50 -39.36
C THR A 159 -21.43 8.65 -39.07
N LYS A 160 -20.81 7.68 -38.38
CA LYS A 160 -19.42 7.76 -37.87
C LYS A 160 -19.20 9.04 -37.09
N THR A 161 -20.14 9.35 -36.21
CA THR A 161 -20.05 10.50 -35.32
C THR A 161 -19.95 10.01 -33.89
N TRP A 162 -19.23 10.78 -33.07
CA TRP A 162 -19.25 10.59 -31.64
C TRP A 162 -19.77 11.85 -30.96
N LYS A 163 -20.60 11.61 -29.95
CA LYS A 163 -21.27 12.64 -29.18
C LYS A 163 -20.94 12.45 -27.71
N VAL A 164 -20.43 13.50 -27.09
CA VAL A 164 -20.22 13.55 -25.65
C VAL A 164 -21.43 14.23 -25.03
N ASN A 165 -22.12 13.52 -24.13
CA ASN A 165 -23.27 14.05 -23.43
C ASN A 165 -22.94 14.25 -21.95
N LEU A 166 -23.47 15.33 -21.39
CA LEU A 166 -23.50 15.57 -19.95
C LEU A 166 -24.92 15.36 -19.46
N TYR A 167 -25.09 14.42 -18.54
CA TYR A 167 -26.33 14.24 -17.80
C TYR A 167 -26.17 14.91 -16.45
N THR A 168 -27.21 15.62 -16.02
CA THR A 168 -27.23 16.30 -14.73
C THR A 168 -28.54 16.02 -14.02
N SER A 169 -28.45 15.72 -12.73
CA SER A 169 -29.59 15.53 -11.83
C SER A 169 -29.31 16.17 -10.48
N ASP A 170 -30.35 16.61 -9.78
CA ASP A 170 -30.27 16.81 -8.33
C ASP A 170 -30.04 15.46 -7.63
N LEU A 171 -29.18 15.45 -6.61
CA LEU A 171 -28.76 14.25 -5.87
C LEU A 171 -29.93 13.48 -5.28
N ASP A 172 -30.87 14.20 -4.69
CA ASP A 172 -32.04 13.70 -3.96
C ASP A 172 -33.21 13.28 -4.86
N ARG A 173 -33.20 13.67 -6.14
CA ARG A 173 -34.30 13.37 -7.09
C ARG A 173 -33.95 12.32 -8.13
N LEU A 174 -32.67 12.22 -8.50
CA LEU A 174 -32.20 11.30 -9.55
C LEU A 174 -32.95 11.46 -10.89
N ASN A 175 -33.46 12.66 -11.18
CA ASN A 175 -34.13 12.98 -12.44
C ASN A 175 -33.14 13.67 -13.39
N PHE A 176 -32.56 12.87 -14.29
CA PHE A 176 -31.51 13.33 -15.20
C PHE A 176 -32.08 14.10 -16.39
N THR A 177 -31.54 15.30 -16.59
CA THR A 177 -31.62 16.04 -17.86
C THR A 177 -30.29 15.89 -18.59
N HIS A 178 -30.28 16.01 -19.91
CA HIS A 178 -29.05 15.86 -20.68
C HIS A 178 -28.82 17.01 -21.66
N SER A 179 -27.56 17.28 -21.94
CA SER A 179 -27.12 18.24 -22.95
C SER A 179 -25.90 17.69 -23.70
N ALA A 180 -25.79 18.01 -24.99
CA ALA A 180 -24.61 17.68 -25.78
C ALA A 180 -23.49 18.66 -25.43
N LEU A 181 -22.33 18.15 -25.03
CA LEU A 181 -21.14 18.98 -24.83
C LEU A 181 -20.40 19.18 -26.14
N ILE A 182 -20.18 18.09 -26.87
CA ILE A 182 -19.41 18.06 -28.10
C ILE A 182 -20.05 17.04 -29.03
N THR A 183 -20.25 17.43 -30.29
CA THR A 183 -20.52 16.51 -31.39
C THR A 183 -19.38 16.66 -32.37
N ARG A 184 -18.76 15.54 -32.77
CA ARG A 184 -17.71 15.55 -33.78
C ARG A 184 -17.97 14.45 -34.81
N ASP A 185 -17.84 14.83 -36.06
CA ASP A 185 -17.81 13.90 -37.19
C ASP A 185 -16.40 13.28 -37.29
N ASP A 186 -16.30 11.98 -37.51
CA ASP A 186 -15.00 11.32 -37.71
C ASP A 186 -14.39 11.74 -39.06
N ILE A 187 -13.76 12.92 -39.08
CA ILE A 187 -12.74 13.24 -40.08
C ILE A 187 -11.42 12.70 -39.52
N GLU A 188 -11.11 11.47 -39.92
CA GLU A 188 -9.83 10.75 -39.80
C GLU A 188 -9.19 10.64 -38.40
N HIS A 189 -9.45 9.49 -37.77
CA HIS A 189 -8.50 8.58 -37.12
C HIS A 189 -7.08 9.13 -36.80
N ASN A 190 -6.91 9.86 -35.69
CA ASN A 190 -5.76 9.68 -34.79
C ASN A 190 -5.97 10.39 -33.45
N ASN A 191 -5.47 9.78 -32.38
CA ASN A 191 -5.44 10.24 -30.98
C ASN A 191 -6.66 9.89 -30.11
N SER A 192 -6.63 8.64 -29.63
CA SER A 192 -7.40 8.10 -28.50
C SER A 192 -7.06 8.71 -27.12
N SER A 193 -6.45 9.90 -27.05
CA SER A 193 -5.92 10.47 -25.81
C SER A 193 -6.84 11.47 -25.09
N PHE A 194 -8.06 11.71 -25.58
CA PHE A 194 -8.91 12.79 -25.06
C PHE A 194 -9.54 12.55 -23.68
N PHE A 195 -9.60 11.30 -23.20
CA PHE A 195 -10.23 10.98 -21.91
C PHE A 195 -9.39 9.99 -21.10
N ASN A 196 -8.17 10.38 -20.75
CA ASN A 196 -7.47 9.81 -19.59
C ASN A 196 -7.61 10.80 -18.44
N PHE A 197 -8.63 10.61 -17.60
CA PHE A 197 -8.64 11.22 -16.28
C PHE A 197 -7.82 10.32 -15.37
N ASN A 198 -6.59 10.76 -15.08
CA ASN A 198 -5.71 10.17 -14.08
C ASN A 198 -6.16 10.58 -12.68
#